data_AF-A0A8J8SWV3-F1
#
_entry.id   AF-A0A8J8SWV3-F1
#
_cell.length_a   1.000
_cell.length_b   1.000
_cell.length_c   1.000
_cell.angle_alpha   90.00
_cell.angle_beta   90.00
_cell.angle_gamma   90.00
#
_symmetry.space_group_name_H-M   'P 1'
#
loop_
_entity.id
_entity.type
_entity.pdbx_description
1 polymer ?
#
loop_
_entity_poly.entity_id
_entity_poly.type
_entity_poly.pdbx_seq_one_letter_code
_entity_poly.pdbx_strand_id
1 'polypeptide(L)'
;MRSIGKTISDYYRSETEQHALSVAQTTQLTIIISIASIVLVCIFISPIICRIEQRKYMGLKFFLNVEPAHLVMLDNQIRDFLNLAFSDASVHTGATHQEDSVNKKGQKRNDNQFVDNDQYNKDMKNMVAGNASSSSSEDENERRDVNGNKIDNNEDSESRTVNSSIRDSRDNHWDNPQIQQSNDKLLLGAQQTNKKPLPNATVGPQVELNHVEESMYSDLQDSFASLSKISASQASSVVRRPVVKKVKIEGEESEEDSNPDLTAQQEYEAERKMIMDAKFYRIGQIIFRQKLRTVVFICLLGIIFSSYFIAGYFFSVKPFQETPDIIKSLDTVFFRDITIENAMGFIRSDQILNTSIPAVEDPSMSGSEYFLQWGEEREREFLLMRKNLPTVFAEISKYFQDIESEALCQIANTNEVTKVNKIDLCKRVYHGVLTKGLTYTMSIILSHFRNLNLKFQSSPRTKEFLLEALKDNATLSLIESKHFVMDNVFADMKNMVTQSTTDYYGSLISQYTVLFSLFVILMSVLFVIYLIYGYNHIKDSMWKTNLTLKVMPLDFIPRHCLPELKAFFKS
;
A
#
# COMPACT_ATOMS: atom_id res chain seq x y z
N MET A 1 40.59 -3.58 15.82
CA MET A 1 39.20 -3.22 16.16
C MET A 1 38.35 -2.79 14.96
N ARG A 2 38.86 -2.10 13.93
CA ARG A 2 38.02 -1.64 12.79
C ARG A 2 37.71 -2.67 11.67
N SER A 3 38.49 -3.74 11.48
CA SER A 3 38.10 -4.82 10.53
C SER A 3 36.82 -5.55 10.96
N ILE A 4 36.54 -5.57 12.26
CA ILE A 4 35.26 -6.05 12.82
C ILE A 4 34.09 -5.18 12.33
N GLY A 5 34.32 -3.90 12.07
CA GLY A 5 33.28 -2.99 11.57
C GLY A 5 32.81 -3.33 10.15
N LYS A 6 33.71 -3.80 9.28
CA LYS A 6 33.37 -4.24 7.92
C LYS A 6 32.54 -5.51 7.94
N THR A 7 32.98 -6.52 8.70
CA THR A 7 32.22 -7.78 8.83
C THR A 7 30.86 -7.57 9.49
N ILE A 8 30.75 -6.66 10.46
CA ILE A 8 29.46 -6.31 11.08
C ILE A 8 28.55 -5.58 10.09
N SER A 9 29.07 -4.59 9.33
CA SER A 9 28.27 -3.86 8.33
C SER A 9 27.77 -4.77 7.23
N ASP A 10 28.63 -5.63 6.69
CA ASP A 10 28.29 -6.60 5.65
C ASP A 10 27.26 -7.62 6.18
N TYR A 11 27.39 -8.04 7.44
CA TYR A 11 26.42 -8.92 8.11
C TYR A 11 25.06 -8.23 8.26
N TYR A 12 25.00 -7.02 8.82
CA TYR A 12 23.76 -6.26 8.97
C TYR A 12 23.10 -5.97 7.63
N ARG A 13 23.89 -5.66 6.60
CA ARG A 13 23.39 -5.46 5.25
C ARG A 13 22.75 -6.74 4.72
N SER A 14 23.46 -7.87 4.77
CA SER A 14 22.93 -9.17 4.33
C SER A 14 21.67 -9.56 5.09
N GLU A 15 21.65 -9.35 6.41
CA GLU A 15 20.49 -9.62 7.25
C GLU A 15 19.30 -8.74 6.87
N THR A 16 19.53 -7.45 6.64
CA THR A 16 18.48 -6.50 6.26
C THR A 16 17.94 -6.80 4.86
N GLU A 17 18.79 -7.15 3.90
CA GLU A 17 18.40 -7.59 2.56
C GLU A 17 17.54 -8.87 2.63
N GLN A 18 17.97 -9.88 3.40
CA GLN A 18 17.21 -11.11 3.61
C GLN A 18 15.87 -10.86 4.31
N HIS A 19 15.86 -10.01 5.32
CA HIS A 19 14.65 -9.62 6.04
C HIS A 19 13.67 -8.88 5.12
N ALA A 20 14.14 -7.91 4.34
CA ALA A 20 13.31 -7.19 3.37
C ALA A 20 12.66 -8.13 2.35
N LEU A 21 13.42 -9.10 1.81
CA LEU A 21 12.92 -10.11 0.89
C LEU A 21 11.88 -11.04 1.54
N SER A 22 12.14 -11.50 2.77
CA SER A 22 11.22 -12.36 3.53
C SER A 22 9.89 -11.65 3.83
N VAL A 23 9.96 -10.38 4.25
CA VAL A 23 8.77 -9.57 4.52
C VAL A 23 7.99 -9.29 3.24
N ALA A 24 8.67 -9.02 2.12
CA ALA A 24 8.02 -8.85 0.83
C ALA A 24 7.25 -10.11 0.40
N GLN A 25 7.87 -11.30 0.52
CA GLN A 25 7.23 -12.58 0.20
C GLN A 25 6.03 -12.86 1.12
N THR A 26 6.19 -12.64 2.42
CA THR A 26 5.10 -12.82 3.40
C THR A 26 3.93 -11.90 3.09
N THR A 27 4.20 -10.63 2.77
CA THR A 27 3.18 -9.65 2.40
C THR A 27 2.46 -10.04 1.12
N GLN A 28 3.18 -10.49 0.10
CA GLN A 28 2.60 -11.00 -1.14
C GLN A 28 1.68 -12.20 -0.88
N LEU A 29 2.11 -13.16 -0.05
CA LEU A 29 1.32 -14.32 0.32
C LEU A 29 0.02 -13.91 1.05
N THR A 30 0.11 -13.02 2.03
CA THR A 30 -1.06 -12.51 2.77
C THR A 30 -2.06 -11.83 1.84
N ILE A 31 -1.59 -11.08 0.85
CA ILE A 31 -2.45 -10.42 -0.14
C ILE A 31 -3.16 -11.44 -1.03
N ILE A 32 -2.42 -12.45 -1.54
CA ILE A 32 -3.01 -13.51 -2.36
C ILE A 32 -4.09 -14.27 -1.57
N ILE A 33 -3.79 -14.63 -0.32
CA ILE A 33 -4.76 -15.30 0.57
C ILE A 33 -5.98 -14.41 0.80
N SER A 34 -5.78 -13.11 1.00
CA SER A 34 -6.89 -12.15 1.20
C SER A 34 -7.79 -12.08 -0.03
N ILE A 35 -7.23 -11.97 -1.24
CA ILE A 35 -8.00 -11.97 -2.50
C ILE A 35 -8.73 -13.30 -2.67
N ALA A 36 -8.05 -14.43 -2.47
CA ALA A 36 -8.67 -15.76 -2.57
C ALA A 36 -9.81 -15.93 -1.57
N SER A 37 -9.67 -15.43 -0.35
CA SER A 37 -10.72 -15.45 0.67
C SER A 37 -11.96 -14.65 0.26
N ILE A 38 -11.77 -13.47 -0.34
CA ILE A 38 -12.87 -12.63 -0.85
C ILE A 38 -13.60 -13.34 -1.98
N VAL A 39 -12.86 -13.94 -2.91
CA VAL A 39 -13.44 -14.70 -4.03
C VAL A 39 -14.23 -15.90 -3.52
N LEU A 40 -13.69 -16.68 -2.57
CA LEU A 40 -14.41 -17.78 -1.94
C LEU A 40 -15.69 -17.31 -1.26
N VAL A 41 -15.62 -16.23 -0.47
CA VAL A 41 -16.80 -15.65 0.17
C VAL A 41 -17.85 -15.24 -0.86
N CYS A 42 -17.46 -14.62 -1.97
CA CYS A 42 -18.38 -14.28 -3.06
C CYS A 42 -19.02 -15.53 -3.68
N ILE A 43 -18.25 -16.60 -3.89
CA ILE A 43 -18.73 -17.89 -4.42
C ILE A 43 -19.71 -18.56 -3.45
N PHE A 44 -19.49 -18.48 -2.14
CA PHE A 44 -20.38 -19.08 -1.13
C PHE A 44 -21.65 -18.26 -0.87
N ILE A 45 -21.55 -16.92 -0.84
CA ILE A 45 -22.69 -16.04 -0.57
C ILE A 45 -23.63 -15.95 -1.77
N SER A 46 -23.10 -15.93 -2.99
CA SER A 46 -23.88 -15.85 -4.23
C SER A 46 -25.04 -16.87 -4.33
N PRO A 47 -24.83 -18.19 -4.12
CA PRO A 47 -25.91 -19.18 -4.16
C PRO A 47 -26.91 -19.01 -3.01
N ILE A 48 -26.49 -18.53 -1.83
CA ILE A 48 -27.39 -18.27 -0.70
C ILE A 48 -28.37 -17.15 -1.07
N ILE A 49 -27.86 -16.03 -1.59
CA ILE A 49 -28.70 -14.91 -2.01
C ILE A 49 -29.60 -15.34 -3.19
N CYS A 50 -29.06 -16.08 -4.16
CA CYS A 50 -29.84 -16.64 -5.26
C CYS A 50 -30.97 -17.57 -4.78
N ARG A 51 -30.74 -18.39 -3.74
CA ARG A 51 -31.78 -19.24 -3.15
C ARG A 51 -32.86 -18.41 -2.46
N ILE A 52 -32.50 -17.35 -1.75
CA ILE A 52 -33.47 -16.43 -1.14
C ILE A 52 -34.35 -15.79 -2.21
N GLU A 53 -33.78 -15.36 -3.34
CA GLU A 53 -34.57 -14.88 -4.48
C GLU A 53 -35.47 -15.96 -5.06
N GLN A 54 -34.95 -17.17 -5.32
CA GLN A 54 -35.75 -18.29 -5.82
C GLN A 54 -36.97 -18.59 -4.96
N ARG A 55 -36.85 -18.51 -3.63
CA ARG A 55 -37.98 -18.76 -2.72
C ARG A 55 -39.16 -17.81 -2.99
N LYS A 56 -38.89 -16.53 -3.30
CA LYS A 56 -39.95 -15.54 -3.63
C LYS A 56 -40.72 -15.95 -4.88
N TYR A 57 -39.99 -16.41 -5.88
CA TYR A 57 -40.56 -16.82 -7.16
C TYR A 57 -41.29 -18.14 -7.11
N MET A 58 -40.82 -19.07 -6.28
CA MET A 58 -41.54 -20.31 -6.03
C MET A 58 -42.91 -20.01 -5.42
N GLY A 59 -42.98 -19.07 -4.46
CA GLY A 59 -44.25 -18.52 -3.96
C GLY A 59 -45.14 -17.98 -5.08
N LEU A 60 -44.62 -17.09 -5.94
CA LEU A 60 -45.38 -16.53 -7.07
C LEU A 60 -45.90 -17.61 -8.05
N LYS A 61 -45.09 -18.65 -8.31
CA LYS A 61 -45.45 -19.78 -9.16
C LYS A 61 -46.69 -20.52 -8.63
N PHE A 62 -46.78 -20.70 -7.31
CA PHE A 62 -47.95 -21.33 -6.69
C PHE A 62 -49.22 -20.49 -6.88
N PHE A 63 -49.14 -19.16 -6.75
CA PHE A 63 -50.31 -18.28 -6.96
C PHE A 63 -50.83 -18.30 -8.40
N LEU A 64 -49.94 -18.45 -9.38
CA LEU A 64 -50.34 -18.53 -10.79
C LEU A 64 -51.04 -19.84 -11.14
N ASN A 65 -50.79 -20.91 -10.38
CA ASN A 65 -51.45 -22.20 -10.56
C ASN A 65 -52.87 -22.26 -9.97
N VAL A 66 -53.29 -21.25 -9.20
CA VAL A 66 -54.65 -21.17 -8.65
C VAL A 66 -55.65 -20.82 -9.77
N GLU A 67 -56.78 -21.54 -9.80
CA GLU A 67 -57.80 -21.36 -10.83
C GLU A 67 -58.51 -20.00 -10.69
N PRO A 68 -58.84 -19.28 -11.80
CA PRO A 68 -59.37 -17.92 -11.72
C PRO A 68 -60.67 -17.77 -10.93
N ALA A 69 -61.53 -18.79 -10.93
CA ALA A 69 -62.76 -18.81 -10.16
C ALA A 69 -62.49 -18.76 -8.63
N HIS A 70 -61.36 -19.31 -8.20
CA HIS A 70 -60.95 -19.34 -6.80
C HIS A 70 -60.19 -18.07 -6.40
N LEU A 71 -59.69 -17.27 -7.35
CA LEU A 71 -59.00 -16.00 -7.06
C LEU A 71 -59.92 -14.96 -6.41
N VAL A 72 -61.21 -14.93 -6.78
CA VAL A 72 -62.19 -14.01 -6.18
C VAL A 72 -62.47 -14.39 -4.73
N MET A 73 -62.59 -15.69 -4.45
CA MET A 73 -62.80 -16.21 -3.10
C MET A 73 -61.55 -15.99 -2.23
N LEU A 74 -60.38 -16.16 -2.82
CA LEU A 74 -59.08 -15.89 -2.21
C LEU A 74 -58.89 -14.40 -1.87
N ASP A 75 -59.25 -13.48 -2.78
CA ASP A 75 -59.16 -12.03 -2.56
C ASP A 75 -60.03 -11.60 -1.38
N ASN A 76 -61.24 -12.15 -1.26
CA ASN A 76 -62.12 -11.90 -0.12
C ASN A 76 -61.52 -12.43 1.19
N GLN A 77 -60.99 -13.67 1.19
CA GLN A 77 -60.31 -14.24 2.37
C GLN A 77 -59.06 -13.45 2.78
N ILE A 78 -58.28 -12.96 1.81
CA ILE A 78 -57.11 -12.10 2.06
C ILE A 78 -57.55 -10.77 2.68
N ARG A 79 -58.60 -10.13 2.15
CA ARG A 79 -59.14 -8.87 2.70
C ARG A 79 -59.67 -9.06 4.11
N ASP A 80 -60.39 -10.15 4.37
CA ASP A 80 -60.91 -10.46 5.70
C ASP A 80 -59.78 -10.70 6.69
N PHE A 81 -58.74 -11.45 6.30
CA PHE A 81 -57.57 -11.69 7.14
C PHE A 81 -56.75 -10.42 7.40
N LEU A 82 -56.56 -9.56 6.40
CA LEU A 82 -55.88 -8.27 6.57
C LEU A 82 -56.69 -7.37 7.51
N ASN A 83 -58.01 -7.31 7.36
CA ASN A 83 -58.88 -6.52 8.23
C ASN A 83 -58.82 -7.01 9.69
N LEU A 84 -58.78 -8.32 9.92
CA LEU A 84 -58.57 -8.91 11.26
C LEU A 84 -57.19 -8.58 11.82
N ALA A 85 -56.12 -8.73 11.04
CA ALA A 85 -54.75 -8.46 11.49
C ALA A 85 -54.49 -6.97 11.80
N PHE A 86 -55.11 -6.05 11.07
CA PHE A 86 -55.03 -4.60 11.34
C PHE A 86 -55.99 -4.15 12.46
N SER A 87 -57.14 -4.81 12.62
CA SER A 87 -58.06 -4.62 13.75
C SER A 87 -57.37 -4.91 15.08
N ASP A 88 -56.70 -6.06 15.22
CA ASP A 88 -56.03 -6.45 16.46
C ASP A 88 -54.82 -5.57 16.83
N ALA A 89 -54.14 -4.99 15.83
CA ALA A 89 -53.03 -4.04 16.07
C ALA A 89 -53.53 -2.68 16.62
N SER A 90 -54.77 -2.28 16.31
CA SER A 90 -55.36 -1.02 16.78
C SER A 90 -55.95 -1.11 18.20
N VAL A 91 -56.33 -2.31 18.65
CA VAL A 91 -56.90 -2.54 19.99
C VAL A 91 -55.83 -2.50 21.09
N HIS A 92 -54.57 -2.83 20.78
CA HIS A 92 -53.47 -2.81 21.76
C HIS A 92 -52.72 -1.48 21.90
N THR A 93 -52.99 -0.47 21.07
CA THR A 93 -52.44 0.89 21.25
C THR A 93 -53.42 1.89 21.89
N GLY A 94 -54.70 1.51 22.08
CA GLY A 94 -55.72 2.36 22.69
C GLY A 94 -56.16 2.00 24.12
N ALA A 95 -55.68 0.88 24.69
CA ALA A 95 -56.19 0.33 25.95
C ALA A 95 -55.32 0.60 27.19
N THR A 96 -54.63 1.74 27.26
CA THR A 96 -53.85 2.15 28.45
C THR A 96 -54.15 3.57 28.95
N HIS A 97 -55.34 4.12 28.69
CA HIS A 97 -55.68 5.44 29.23
C HIS A 97 -57.12 5.67 29.72
N GLN A 98 -57.92 4.63 29.95
CA GLN A 98 -59.30 4.86 30.38
C GLN A 98 -59.82 3.81 31.36
N GLU A 99 -59.33 3.86 32.60
CA GLU A 99 -60.09 3.44 33.80
C GLU A 99 -59.37 3.93 35.06
N ASP A 100 -59.75 5.11 35.54
CA ASP A 100 -59.76 5.45 36.97
C ASP A 100 -60.52 6.76 37.20
N SER A 101 -61.85 6.69 37.14
CA SER A 101 -62.70 7.72 37.76
C SER A 101 -64.09 7.19 38.09
N VAL A 102 -64.21 6.44 39.19
CA VAL A 102 -65.48 6.27 39.91
C VAL A 102 -65.23 6.42 41.41
N ASN A 103 -65.38 7.64 41.94
CA ASN A 103 -66.35 7.86 43.02
C ASN A 103 -66.56 9.35 43.31
N LYS A 104 -67.79 9.82 43.06
CA LYS A 104 -68.35 11.05 43.61
C LYS A 104 -68.97 10.75 44.96
N LYS A 105 -68.66 11.53 46.00
CA LYS A 105 -69.69 12.22 46.80
C LYS A 105 -69.09 13.19 47.81
N GLY A 106 -69.52 14.45 47.66
CA GLY A 106 -69.73 15.42 48.74
C GLY A 106 -68.48 16.08 49.32
N GLN A 107 -68.31 17.37 49.07
CA GLN A 107 -68.54 18.40 50.09
C GLN A 107 -68.38 19.79 49.47
N LYS A 108 -69.20 20.72 49.95
CA LYS A 108 -69.29 22.12 49.54
C LYS A 108 -68.03 22.92 49.91
N ARG A 109 -67.93 24.08 49.22
CA ARG A 109 -67.47 25.41 49.67
C ARG A 109 -66.03 25.86 49.35
N ASN A 110 -66.04 27.02 48.68
CA ASN A 110 -65.31 28.26 48.92
C ASN A 110 -63.84 28.40 48.49
N ASP A 111 -63.70 29.38 47.59
CA ASP A 111 -62.83 30.57 47.66
C ASP A 111 -61.30 30.43 47.63
N ASN A 112 -60.75 31.32 46.78
CA ASN A 112 -59.39 31.85 46.78
C ASN A 112 -58.32 30.84 46.31
N GLN A 113 -57.26 31.21 45.58
CA GLN A 113 -56.65 32.49 45.30
C GLN A 113 -55.64 32.26 44.16
N PHE A 114 -55.30 33.34 43.46
CA PHE A 114 -54.03 33.55 42.76
C PHE A 114 -52.81 32.95 43.49
N VAL A 115 -51.77 32.54 42.74
CA VAL A 115 -50.39 33.12 42.75
C VAL A 115 -49.41 32.18 42.04
N ASP A 116 -48.49 32.83 41.33
CA ASP A 116 -47.27 32.39 40.64
C ASP A 116 -46.28 31.48 41.41
N ASN A 117 -45.30 31.02 40.62
CA ASN A 117 -43.88 30.83 40.91
C ASN A 117 -43.35 29.42 41.24
N ASP A 118 -42.44 29.00 40.35
CA ASP A 118 -41.02 28.69 40.59
C ASP A 118 -40.60 27.84 41.80
N GLN A 119 -39.60 27.00 41.49
CA GLN A 119 -38.53 26.53 42.38
C GLN A 119 -38.85 25.28 43.23
N TYR A 120 -38.26 24.13 42.89
CA TYR A 120 -37.13 23.63 43.69
C TYR A 120 -36.47 22.37 43.11
N ASN A 121 -35.15 22.38 43.27
CA ASN A 121 -34.16 21.37 42.99
C ASN A 121 -33.57 21.01 44.35
N LYS A 122 -33.68 19.77 44.85
CA LYS A 122 -32.69 19.13 45.75
C LYS A 122 -33.18 17.81 46.38
N ASP A 123 -32.17 16.99 46.61
CA ASP A 123 -32.06 15.92 47.61
C ASP A 123 -32.60 14.53 47.25
N MET A 124 -31.70 13.70 46.71
CA MET A 124 -31.53 12.35 47.28
C MET A 124 -30.11 11.82 47.06
N LYS A 125 -29.29 11.95 48.11
CA LYS A 125 -27.99 11.29 48.28
C LYS A 125 -27.95 10.69 49.69
N ASN A 126 -27.49 9.44 49.77
CA ASN A 126 -27.03 8.66 50.95
C ASN A 126 -28.05 7.74 51.65
N MET A 127 -27.77 6.42 51.58
CA MET A 127 -27.35 5.48 52.67
C MET A 127 -27.07 4.12 51.99
N VAL A 128 -25.84 3.53 51.92
CA VAL A 128 -24.98 2.87 52.95
C VAL A 128 -25.73 1.67 53.60
N ALA A 129 -25.29 0.41 53.72
CA ALA A 129 -24.04 -0.41 53.61
C ALA A 129 -24.48 -1.89 53.34
N GLY A 130 -23.66 -2.93 53.06
CA GLY A 130 -22.21 -3.13 53.04
C GLY A 130 -21.82 -4.61 52.76
N ASN A 131 -20.50 -4.86 52.82
CA ASN A 131 -19.72 -6.09 53.05
C ASN A 131 -19.90 -7.36 52.18
N ALA A 132 -18.83 -7.73 51.45
CA ALA A 132 -18.07 -8.99 51.67
C ALA A 132 -16.78 -9.03 50.83
N SER A 133 -15.78 -9.72 51.36
CA SER A 133 -14.35 -9.76 51.06
C SER A 133 -13.88 -11.08 50.44
N SER A 134 -12.84 -11.06 49.57
CA SER A 134 -11.73 -12.05 49.42
C SER A 134 -10.98 -11.78 48.10
N SER A 135 -9.74 -11.24 48.10
CA SER A 135 -8.42 -11.90 48.27
C SER A 135 -7.97 -12.81 47.11
N SER A 136 -6.99 -12.36 46.32
CA SER A 136 -5.65 -12.98 46.24
C SER A 136 -4.75 -12.24 45.24
N SER A 137 -3.61 -11.84 45.77
CA SER A 137 -2.40 -11.24 45.22
C SER A 137 -1.56 -12.19 44.35
N GLU A 138 -0.79 -11.62 43.41
CA GLU A 138 0.61 -11.98 43.17
C GLU A 138 1.35 -10.84 42.44
N ASP A 139 2.51 -10.48 43.01
CA ASP A 139 3.52 -9.48 42.61
C ASP A 139 4.26 -9.92 41.31
N GLU A 140 4.97 -9.08 40.52
CA GLU A 140 6.25 -8.42 40.84
C GLU A 140 6.62 -7.24 39.91
N ASN A 141 7.14 -6.20 40.56
CA ASN A 141 8.26 -5.29 40.26
C ASN A 141 8.91 -5.23 38.86
N GLU A 142 8.95 -4.00 38.31
CA GLU A 142 10.20 -3.22 38.09
C GLU A 142 9.83 -1.85 37.50
N ARG A 143 10.20 -0.74 38.16
CA ARG A 143 10.61 0.48 37.43
C ARG A 143 11.32 1.50 38.32
N ARG A 144 12.49 1.88 37.79
CA ARG A 144 13.52 2.79 38.29
C ARG A 144 13.03 4.22 38.46
N ASP A 145 13.49 4.83 39.54
CA ASP A 145 13.64 6.27 39.70
C ASP A 145 14.65 6.83 38.68
N VAL A 146 14.25 7.86 37.93
CA VAL A 146 15.19 8.86 37.40
C VAL A 146 14.62 10.25 37.61
N ASN A 147 15.33 10.94 38.49
CA ASN A 147 15.30 12.33 38.87
C ASN A 147 15.60 13.24 37.66
N GLY A 148 14.88 14.36 37.51
CA GLY A 148 15.08 15.31 36.40
C GLY A 148 14.45 16.67 36.69
N ASN A 149 15.28 17.57 37.22
CA ASN A 149 14.97 18.95 37.58
C ASN A 149 14.31 19.75 36.43
N LYS A 150 13.21 20.40 36.78
CA LYS A 150 12.61 21.53 36.05
C LYS A 150 13.32 22.82 36.45
N ILE A 151 13.87 23.54 35.49
CA ILE A 151 14.21 24.96 35.62
C ILE A 151 13.39 25.70 34.56
N ASP A 152 12.49 26.54 35.06
CA ASP A 152 11.70 27.49 34.29
C ASP A 152 12.47 28.80 34.06
N ASN A 153 12.00 29.54 33.04
CA ASN A 153 12.06 31.00 32.85
C ASN A 153 13.36 31.61 32.26
N ASN A 154 13.32 32.08 31.01
CA ASN A 154 12.74 33.40 30.69
C ASN A 154 12.82 33.68 29.18
N GLU A 155 11.66 33.85 28.56
CA GLU A 155 11.50 34.59 27.31
C GLU A 155 11.64 36.08 27.63
N ASP A 156 12.45 36.80 26.85
CA ASP A 156 12.16 38.19 26.51
C ASP A 156 13.00 38.66 25.32
N SER A 157 12.27 39.20 24.35
CA SER A 157 12.59 40.42 23.62
C SER A 157 13.42 40.40 22.32
N GLU A 158 12.74 40.93 21.31
CA GLU A 158 13.21 41.84 20.25
C GLU A 158 13.70 41.29 18.91
N SER A 159 12.71 41.25 18.01
CA SER A 159 12.83 41.55 16.59
C SER A 159 13.65 42.82 16.31
N ARG A 160 14.69 42.71 15.48
CA ARG A 160 15.18 43.81 14.63
C ARG A 160 15.54 43.32 13.24
N THR A 161 14.63 43.58 12.32
CA THR A 161 14.89 43.75 10.89
C THR A 161 15.72 45.02 10.69
N VAL A 162 16.90 44.91 10.07
CA VAL A 162 17.56 46.06 9.42
C VAL A 162 18.06 45.65 8.05
N ASN A 163 17.48 46.34 7.07
CA ASN A 163 17.81 46.36 5.66
C ASN A 163 19.05 47.24 5.41
N SER A 164 19.78 46.88 4.35
CA SER A 164 20.59 47.74 3.46
C SER A 164 21.69 48.65 4.05
N SER A 165 22.93 48.47 3.56
CA SER A 165 23.52 49.50 2.68
C SER A 165 24.81 49.02 2.03
N ILE A 166 24.78 49.07 0.71
CA ILE A 166 25.91 49.13 -0.22
C ILE A 166 26.93 50.17 0.25
N ARG A 167 28.22 49.80 0.25
CA ARG A 167 29.30 50.78 0.11
C ARG A 167 30.54 50.15 -0.54
N ASP A 168 30.75 50.58 -1.79
CA ASP A 168 32.04 50.58 -2.47
C ASP A 168 33.13 51.21 -1.61
N SER A 169 34.33 50.60 -1.60
CA SER A 169 35.58 51.31 -1.88
C SER A 169 36.83 50.43 -1.69
N ARG A 170 37.70 50.55 -2.70
CA ARG A 170 39.18 50.55 -2.66
C ARG A 170 39.93 49.23 -2.66
N ASP A 171 40.42 48.91 -3.86
CA ASP A 171 41.86 48.93 -4.20
C ASP A 171 42.80 48.58 -3.07
N ASN A 172 43.33 47.35 -3.10
CA ASN A 172 44.69 47.08 -2.67
C ASN A 172 45.32 46.04 -3.59
N HIS A 173 46.12 46.58 -4.49
CA HIS A 173 47.17 45.94 -5.25
C HIS A 173 48.10 45.18 -4.29
N TRP A 174 48.16 43.86 -4.41
CA TRP A 174 49.23 43.05 -3.83
C TRP A 174 49.97 42.34 -4.94
N ASP A 175 51.28 42.54 -4.92
CA ASP A 175 52.23 42.04 -5.88
C ASP A 175 52.30 40.52 -5.92
N ASN A 176 52.45 40.06 -7.15
CA ASN A 176 52.52 38.71 -7.64
C ASN A 176 53.94 38.13 -7.42
N PRO A 177 54.15 37.03 -6.70
CA PRO A 177 55.36 36.25 -6.87
C PRO A 177 55.16 35.25 -8.02
N GLN A 178 55.97 35.41 -9.07
CA GLN A 178 56.08 34.47 -10.19
C GLN A 178 56.34 33.05 -9.66
N ILE A 179 55.35 32.16 -9.86
CA ILE A 179 55.52 30.72 -9.70
C ILE A 179 55.99 30.16 -11.04
N GLN A 180 57.19 29.58 -11.03
CA GLN A 180 57.73 28.76 -12.11
C GLN A 180 56.78 27.59 -12.38
N GLN A 181 56.18 27.57 -13.57
CA GLN A 181 55.49 26.42 -14.13
C GLN A 181 56.51 25.30 -14.41
N SER A 182 56.58 24.30 -13.53
CA SER A 182 57.11 22.99 -13.89
C SER A 182 56.01 22.23 -14.63
N ASN A 183 56.23 22.01 -15.92
CA ASN A 183 55.40 21.16 -16.78
C ASN A 183 55.56 19.69 -16.39
N ASP A 184 54.82 19.22 -15.37
CA ASP A 184 54.59 17.79 -15.19
C ASP A 184 53.32 17.38 -15.93
N LYS A 185 53.53 16.92 -17.16
CA LYS A 185 52.56 16.15 -17.93
C LYS A 185 52.19 14.90 -17.14
N LEU A 186 51.03 14.94 -16.49
CA LEU A 186 50.37 13.78 -15.90
C LEU A 186 50.01 12.79 -17.02
N LEU A 187 50.82 11.75 -17.16
CA LEU A 187 50.66 10.68 -18.14
C LEU A 187 49.65 9.67 -17.57
N LEU A 188 48.37 9.78 -17.94
CA LEU A 188 47.42 8.68 -17.79
C LEU A 188 47.88 7.54 -18.71
N GLY A 189 48.44 6.49 -18.10
CA GLY A 189 48.83 5.27 -18.78
C GLY A 189 47.62 4.51 -19.32
N ALA A 190 47.29 4.72 -20.59
CA ALA A 190 46.54 3.76 -21.38
C ALA A 190 47.48 2.59 -21.73
N GLN A 191 47.21 1.40 -21.18
CA GLN A 191 47.84 0.16 -21.61
C GLN A 191 47.40 -0.15 -23.05
N GLN A 192 48.14 0.35 -24.03
CA GLN A 192 48.12 -0.15 -25.40
C GLN A 192 48.94 -1.44 -25.46
N THR A 193 48.24 -2.57 -25.56
CA THR A 193 48.88 -3.84 -25.92
C THR A 193 49.12 -3.87 -27.43
N ASN A 194 50.41 -3.85 -27.80
CA ASN A 194 50.89 -4.14 -29.13
C ASN A 194 50.66 -5.62 -29.48
N LYS A 195 49.85 -5.91 -30.51
CA LYS A 195 49.94 -7.17 -31.28
C LYS A 195 49.89 -6.86 -32.78
N LYS A 196 50.91 -7.37 -33.48
CA LYS A 196 51.13 -7.32 -34.93
C LYS A 196 50.04 -8.08 -35.72
N PRO A 197 49.82 -7.75 -37.00
CA PRO A 197 48.73 -8.28 -37.83
C PRO A 197 49.16 -9.47 -38.70
N LEU A 198 48.26 -10.43 -38.95
CA LEU A 198 48.22 -11.36 -40.10
C LEU A 198 46.88 -12.15 -40.05
N PRO A 199 46.35 -12.75 -41.15
CA PRO A 199 45.41 -12.12 -42.09
C PRO A 199 44.03 -12.83 -42.19
N ASN A 200 43.07 -12.12 -42.79
CA ASN A 200 41.86 -12.56 -43.50
C ASN A 200 41.19 -13.91 -43.12
N ALA A 201 39.99 -13.81 -42.52
CA ALA A 201 38.90 -14.76 -42.78
C ALA A 201 37.53 -14.09 -42.61
N THR A 202 36.89 -13.89 -43.77
CA THR A 202 35.46 -14.10 -44.06
C THR A 202 34.38 -13.39 -43.22
N VAL A 203 33.79 -12.41 -43.91
CA VAL A 203 32.47 -11.80 -43.77
C VAL A 203 31.37 -12.77 -43.32
N GLY A 204 30.64 -12.37 -42.27
CA GLY A 204 29.32 -12.86 -41.88
C GLY A 204 28.56 -11.72 -41.18
N PRO A 205 27.25 -11.56 -41.40
CA PRO A 205 26.55 -10.28 -41.26
C PRO A 205 26.24 -9.92 -39.80
N GLN A 206 26.29 -8.61 -39.54
CA GLN A 206 25.88 -7.98 -38.30
C GLN A 206 24.38 -8.20 -38.05
N VAL A 207 24.05 -8.71 -36.86
CA VAL A 207 22.71 -8.60 -36.27
C VAL A 207 22.80 -7.52 -35.20
N GLU A 208 22.07 -6.43 -35.44
CA GLU A 208 21.79 -5.37 -34.48
C GLU A 208 21.15 -5.96 -33.22
N LEU A 209 21.80 -5.76 -32.07
CA LEU A 209 21.24 -6.05 -30.77
C LEU A 209 20.51 -4.81 -30.26
N ASN A 210 19.32 -4.58 -30.80
CA ASN A 210 18.33 -3.64 -30.27
C ASN A 210 17.21 -4.45 -29.60
N HIS A 211 16.93 -4.11 -28.34
CA HIS A 211 15.64 -4.25 -27.68
C HIS A 211 14.97 -5.65 -27.67
N VAL A 212 15.22 -6.42 -26.61
CA VAL A 212 14.34 -7.53 -26.19
C VAL A 212 14.03 -7.35 -24.71
N GLU A 213 13.02 -6.53 -24.44
CA GLU A 213 12.30 -6.51 -23.17
C GLU A 213 10.82 -6.26 -23.47
N GLU A 214 10.24 -7.03 -24.40
CA GLU A 214 8.80 -7.06 -24.64
C GLU A 214 8.40 -8.33 -25.42
N SER A 215 8.64 -9.52 -24.85
CA SER A 215 8.13 -10.77 -25.43
C SER A 215 7.85 -11.81 -24.34
N MET A 216 6.92 -11.50 -23.43
CA MET A 216 6.32 -12.50 -22.54
C MET A 216 4.84 -12.21 -22.32
N TYR A 217 4.13 -11.83 -23.40
CA TYR A 217 2.67 -11.65 -23.39
C TYR A 217 1.94 -12.04 -24.71
N SER A 218 2.62 -12.61 -25.72
CA SER A 218 1.96 -12.99 -26.99
C SER A 218 1.45 -14.45 -27.05
N ASP A 219 1.82 -15.32 -26.11
CA ASP A 219 1.45 -16.75 -26.15
C ASP A 219 0.12 -17.11 -25.44
N LEU A 220 -0.61 -16.11 -24.95
CA LEU A 220 -1.94 -16.30 -24.33
C LEU A 220 -3.10 -15.80 -25.21
N GLN A 221 -2.81 -15.23 -26.38
CA GLN A 221 -3.83 -14.65 -27.27
C GLN A 221 -4.24 -15.57 -28.44
N ASP A 222 -3.49 -16.63 -28.71
CA ASP A 222 -3.82 -17.62 -29.75
C ASP A 222 -4.64 -18.83 -29.25
N SER A 223 -4.87 -18.96 -27.94
CA SER A 223 -5.79 -19.99 -27.38
C SER A 223 -7.25 -19.52 -27.25
N PHE A 224 -7.55 -18.23 -27.47
CA PHE A 224 -8.94 -17.71 -27.48
C PHE A 224 -9.53 -17.56 -28.90
N ALA A 225 -8.71 -17.67 -29.95
CA ALA A 225 -9.16 -17.61 -31.34
C ALA A 225 -9.69 -18.96 -31.90
N SER A 226 -9.60 -20.05 -31.12
CA SER A 226 -10.04 -21.40 -31.51
C SER A 226 -11.37 -21.85 -30.86
N LEU A 227 -11.97 -21.04 -29.99
CA LEU A 227 -13.27 -21.35 -29.34
C LEU A 227 -14.47 -20.53 -29.87
N SER A 228 -14.27 -19.64 -30.86
CA SER A 228 -15.35 -18.86 -31.49
C SER A 228 -15.82 -19.40 -32.86
N LYS A 229 -15.38 -20.59 -33.26
CA LYS A 229 -15.84 -21.27 -34.50
C LYS A 229 -16.81 -22.44 -34.23
N ILE A 230 -17.90 -22.16 -33.50
CA ILE A 230 -19.14 -22.95 -33.58
C ILE A 230 -20.34 -21.99 -33.53
N SER A 231 -20.49 -21.14 -34.55
CA SER A 231 -21.72 -20.34 -34.77
C SER A 231 -21.65 -19.62 -36.12
N ALA A 232 -21.62 -20.37 -37.23
CA ALA A 232 -21.88 -19.80 -38.56
C ALA A 232 -22.15 -20.92 -39.59
N SER A 233 -23.25 -21.64 -39.44
CA SER A 233 -23.91 -22.25 -40.61
C SER A 233 -25.40 -22.38 -40.27
N GLN A 234 -26.25 -22.04 -41.25
CA GLN A 234 -27.72 -22.02 -41.21
C GLN A 234 -28.37 -20.69 -40.81
N ALA A 235 -28.12 -19.67 -41.65
CA ALA A 235 -29.11 -18.64 -41.94
C ALA A 235 -29.43 -18.68 -43.45
N SER A 236 -30.35 -19.56 -43.85
CA SER A 236 -31.18 -19.40 -45.04
C SER A 236 -32.20 -20.53 -45.13
N SER A 237 -33.38 -20.30 -44.55
CA SER A 237 -34.62 -20.92 -45.01
C SER A 237 -35.80 -20.08 -44.55
N VAL A 238 -36.16 -19.14 -45.43
CA VAL A 238 -37.52 -18.85 -45.90
C VAL A 238 -38.65 -19.27 -44.95
N VAL A 239 -39.33 -18.25 -44.43
CA VAL A 239 -40.68 -18.30 -43.86
C VAL A 239 -41.60 -19.10 -44.80
N ARG A 240 -41.89 -20.35 -44.45
CA ARG A 240 -42.99 -21.13 -45.03
C ARG A 240 -44.07 -21.30 -43.99
N ARG A 241 -45.20 -20.65 -44.25
CA ARG A 241 -46.51 -20.91 -43.64
C ARG A 241 -46.79 -22.43 -43.69
N PRO A 242 -47.31 -23.07 -42.63
CA PRO A 242 -47.84 -24.40 -42.75
C PRO A 242 -49.09 -24.36 -43.65
N VAL A 243 -48.95 -24.89 -44.86
CA VAL A 243 -50.09 -25.22 -45.73
C VAL A 243 -50.82 -26.39 -45.07
N VAL A 244 -52.03 -26.11 -44.59
CA VAL A 244 -53.02 -27.09 -44.15
C VAL A 244 -53.25 -28.09 -45.29
N LYS A 245 -52.74 -29.31 -45.13
CA LYS A 245 -53.09 -30.45 -45.97
C LYS A 245 -54.53 -30.83 -45.66
N LYS A 246 -55.47 -30.43 -46.52
CA LYS A 246 -56.80 -31.03 -46.60
C LYS A 246 -56.63 -32.50 -47.01
N VAL A 247 -56.67 -33.41 -46.06
CA VAL A 247 -56.93 -34.83 -46.32
C VAL A 247 -58.43 -34.95 -46.55
N LYS A 248 -58.79 -35.24 -47.79
CA LYS A 248 -60.14 -35.62 -48.22
C LYS A 248 -60.37 -37.06 -47.70
N ILE A 249 -61.09 -37.19 -46.59
CA ILE A 249 -61.64 -38.47 -46.14
C ILE A 249 -63.05 -38.54 -46.73
N GLU A 250 -63.22 -39.46 -47.68
CA GLU A 250 -64.51 -39.87 -48.21
C GLU A 250 -65.26 -40.70 -47.16
N GLY A 251 -66.58 -40.59 -47.24
CA GLY A 251 -67.49 -40.86 -46.14
C GLY A 251 -67.55 -42.31 -45.67
N GLU A 252 -67.76 -42.42 -44.37
CA GLU A 252 -68.56 -43.50 -43.81
C GLU A 252 -69.58 -42.81 -42.90
N GLU A 253 -70.85 -42.92 -43.30
CA GLU A 253 -72.00 -42.56 -42.50
C GLU A 253 -71.96 -43.39 -41.22
N SER A 254 -71.77 -42.73 -40.08
CA SER A 254 -72.16 -43.27 -38.79
C SER A 254 -72.82 -42.17 -38.00
N GLU A 255 -74.02 -42.52 -37.57
CA GLU A 255 -75.00 -41.75 -36.84
C GLU A 255 -74.36 -41.02 -35.65
N GLU A 256 -74.49 -39.70 -35.66
CA GLU A 256 -75.21 -38.95 -34.64
C GLU A 256 -75.22 -39.58 -33.22
N ASP A 257 -74.19 -39.29 -32.44
CA ASP A 257 -74.42 -38.91 -31.04
C ASP A 257 -73.56 -37.69 -30.71
N SER A 258 -74.16 -36.54 -30.98
CA SER A 258 -73.62 -35.22 -30.79
C SER A 258 -73.54 -34.88 -29.30
N ASN A 259 -72.34 -34.98 -28.72
CA ASN A 259 -71.93 -34.17 -27.57
C ASN A 259 -71.02 -33.02 -28.06
N PRO A 260 -71.58 -31.91 -28.58
CA PRO A 260 -70.82 -30.76 -29.06
C PRO A 260 -70.09 -29.97 -27.96
N ASP A 261 -70.19 -30.41 -26.69
CA ASP A 261 -69.64 -29.72 -25.54
C ASP A 261 -68.20 -30.17 -25.16
N LEU A 262 -67.79 -31.39 -25.54
CA LEU A 262 -66.46 -31.92 -25.16
C LEU A 262 -65.29 -31.33 -25.98
N THR A 263 -65.53 -30.97 -27.25
CA THR A 263 -64.48 -30.47 -28.15
C THR A 263 -64.12 -29.02 -27.85
N ALA A 264 -65.11 -28.19 -27.51
CA ALA A 264 -64.91 -26.81 -27.06
C ALA A 264 -64.17 -26.74 -25.72
N GLN A 265 -64.43 -27.68 -24.82
CA GLN A 265 -63.77 -27.76 -23.52
C GLN A 265 -62.29 -28.19 -23.64
N GLN A 266 -61.97 -29.12 -24.56
CA GLN A 266 -60.57 -29.49 -24.84
C GLN A 266 -59.76 -28.36 -25.50
N GLU A 267 -60.37 -27.59 -26.39
CA GLU A 267 -59.71 -26.46 -27.04
C GLU A 267 -59.43 -25.32 -26.05
N TYR A 268 -60.38 -25.03 -25.15
CA TYR A 268 -60.21 -24.08 -24.05
C TYR A 268 -59.13 -24.51 -23.05
N GLU A 269 -59.03 -25.80 -22.72
CA GLU A 269 -57.95 -26.32 -21.87
C GLU A 269 -56.57 -26.24 -22.53
N ALA A 270 -56.48 -26.49 -23.84
CA ALA A 270 -55.23 -26.38 -24.60
C ALA A 270 -54.76 -24.93 -24.69
N GLU A 271 -55.67 -23.98 -24.94
CA GLU A 271 -55.37 -22.54 -24.96
C GLU A 271 -54.92 -22.05 -23.57
N ARG A 272 -55.60 -22.48 -22.51
CA ARG A 272 -55.24 -22.15 -21.12
C ARG A 272 -53.85 -22.68 -20.76
N LYS A 273 -53.50 -23.90 -21.19
CA LYS A 273 -52.17 -24.48 -20.99
C LYS A 273 -51.09 -23.67 -21.72
N MET A 274 -51.31 -23.29 -22.98
CA MET A 274 -50.37 -22.44 -23.73
C MET A 274 -50.15 -21.08 -23.06
N ILE A 275 -51.20 -20.44 -22.56
CA ILE A 275 -51.10 -19.15 -21.85
C ILE A 275 -50.31 -19.29 -20.54
N MET A 276 -50.55 -20.38 -19.79
CA MET A 276 -49.84 -20.68 -18.55
C MET A 276 -48.35 -20.95 -18.79
N ASP A 277 -48.01 -21.75 -19.81
CA ASP A 277 -46.62 -22.04 -20.17
C ASP A 277 -45.87 -20.77 -20.61
N ALA A 278 -46.53 -19.89 -21.37
CA ALA A 278 -45.96 -18.59 -21.74
C ALA A 278 -45.70 -17.68 -20.52
N LYS A 279 -46.59 -17.71 -19.51
CA LYS A 279 -46.39 -16.98 -18.24
C LYS A 279 -45.23 -17.57 -17.42
N PHE A 280 -45.12 -18.89 -17.32
CA PHE A 280 -44.00 -19.55 -16.63
C PHE A 280 -42.66 -19.26 -17.30
N TYR A 281 -42.62 -19.24 -18.63
CA TYR A 281 -41.41 -18.87 -19.37
C TYR A 281 -40.97 -17.42 -19.09
N ARG A 282 -41.91 -16.47 -19.09
CA ARG A 282 -41.63 -15.06 -18.73
C ARG A 282 -41.10 -14.93 -17.31
N ILE A 283 -41.67 -15.66 -16.35
CA ILE A 283 -41.22 -15.66 -14.96
C ILE A 283 -39.82 -16.25 -14.84
N GLY A 284 -39.55 -17.35 -15.55
CA GLY A 284 -38.21 -17.94 -15.66
C GLY A 284 -37.16 -16.94 -16.15
N GLN A 285 -37.49 -16.14 -17.17
CA GLN A 285 -36.60 -15.09 -17.66
C GLN A 285 -36.38 -13.97 -16.64
N ILE A 286 -37.41 -13.55 -15.91
CA ILE A 286 -37.30 -12.54 -14.86
C ILE A 286 -36.41 -13.04 -13.71
N ILE A 287 -36.60 -14.29 -13.28
CA ILE A 287 -35.75 -14.96 -12.27
C ILE A 287 -34.30 -14.96 -12.71
N PHE A 288 -34.04 -15.41 -13.94
CA PHE A 288 -32.69 -15.50 -14.47
C PHE A 288 -32.03 -14.12 -14.53
N ARG A 289 -32.75 -13.08 -15.00
CA ARG A 289 -32.25 -11.70 -15.04
C ARG A 289 -31.94 -11.15 -13.65
N GLN A 290 -32.77 -11.41 -12.65
CA GLN A 290 -32.50 -10.96 -11.27
C GLN A 290 -31.30 -11.69 -10.66
N LYS A 291 -31.23 -13.01 -10.80
CA LYS A 291 -30.06 -13.78 -10.38
C LYS A 291 -28.78 -13.27 -11.02
N LEU A 292 -28.81 -13.06 -12.33
CA LEU A 292 -27.67 -12.54 -13.07
C LEU A 292 -27.28 -11.15 -12.55
N ARG A 293 -28.26 -10.25 -12.32
CA ARG A 293 -28.02 -8.93 -11.75
C ARG A 293 -27.38 -9.00 -10.36
N THR A 294 -27.86 -9.88 -9.50
CA THR A 294 -27.33 -10.08 -8.15
C THR A 294 -25.93 -10.68 -8.16
N VAL A 295 -25.67 -11.67 -9.01
CA VAL A 295 -24.33 -12.23 -9.23
C VAL A 295 -23.37 -11.15 -9.74
N VAL A 296 -23.76 -10.38 -10.75
CA VAL A 296 -22.95 -9.28 -11.30
C VAL A 296 -22.64 -8.23 -10.23
N PHE A 297 -23.62 -7.88 -9.39
CA PHE A 297 -23.43 -6.94 -8.28
C PHE A 297 -22.42 -7.47 -7.25
N ILE A 298 -22.54 -8.74 -6.83
CA ILE A 298 -21.61 -9.38 -5.90
C ILE A 298 -20.20 -9.45 -6.51
N CYS A 299 -20.08 -9.81 -7.80
CA CYS A 299 -18.80 -9.83 -8.50
C CYS A 299 -18.17 -8.43 -8.58
N LEU A 300 -18.95 -7.39 -8.89
CA LEU A 300 -18.47 -6.00 -8.94
C LEU A 300 -17.95 -5.55 -7.57
N LEU A 301 -18.67 -5.87 -6.50
CA LEU A 301 -18.27 -5.57 -5.13
C LEU A 301 -17.01 -6.36 -4.72
N GLY A 302 -16.89 -7.62 -5.14
CA GLY A 302 -15.68 -8.43 -4.99
C GLY A 302 -14.47 -7.85 -5.73
N ILE A 303 -14.67 -7.30 -6.93
CA ILE A 303 -13.62 -6.61 -7.70
C ILE A 303 -13.17 -5.34 -6.98
N ILE A 304 -14.11 -4.53 -6.47
CA ILE A 304 -13.78 -3.32 -5.70
C ILE A 304 -12.93 -3.67 -4.49
N PHE A 305 -13.31 -4.69 -3.71
CA PHE A 305 -12.51 -5.11 -2.57
C PHE A 305 -11.16 -5.69 -2.96
N SER A 306 -11.10 -6.47 -4.04
CA SER A 306 -9.83 -7.01 -4.55
C SER A 306 -8.90 -5.90 -5.04
N SER A 307 -9.43 -4.83 -5.65
CA SER A 307 -8.65 -3.70 -6.15
C SER A 307 -7.87 -2.98 -5.05
N TYR A 308 -8.42 -2.93 -3.82
CA TYR A 308 -7.73 -2.40 -2.66
C TYR A 308 -6.49 -3.24 -2.30
N PHE A 309 -6.62 -4.56 -2.27
CA PHE A 309 -5.49 -5.46 -1.99
C PHE A 309 -4.42 -5.38 -3.09
N ILE A 310 -4.83 -5.18 -4.35
CA ILE A 310 -3.90 -4.95 -5.46
C ILE A 310 -3.18 -3.62 -5.30
N ALA A 311 -3.88 -2.54 -4.93
CA ALA A 311 -3.23 -1.27 -4.64
C ALA A 311 -2.26 -1.40 -3.46
N GLY A 312 -2.69 -2.03 -2.36
CA GLY A 312 -1.85 -2.32 -1.20
C GLY A 312 -0.62 -3.17 -1.55
N TYR A 313 -0.74 -4.09 -2.52
CA TYR A 313 0.41 -4.84 -3.05
C TYR A 313 1.45 -3.92 -3.67
N PHE A 314 1.05 -3.05 -4.61
CA PHE A 314 2.01 -2.13 -5.24
C PHE A 314 2.64 -1.17 -4.24
N PHE A 315 1.88 -0.67 -3.27
CA PHE A 315 2.40 0.20 -2.21
C PHE A 315 3.34 -0.51 -1.24
N SER A 316 3.12 -1.80 -0.96
CA SER A 316 3.96 -2.57 -0.04
C SER A 316 5.22 -3.12 -0.70
N VAL A 317 5.14 -3.60 -1.95
CA VAL A 317 6.27 -4.27 -2.61
C VAL A 317 7.36 -3.29 -3.04
N LYS A 318 6.98 -2.13 -3.58
CA LYS A 318 7.95 -1.17 -4.12
C LYS A 318 9.00 -0.74 -3.07
N PRO A 319 8.64 -0.36 -1.83
CA PRO A 319 9.62 -0.03 -0.79
C PRO A 319 10.58 -1.19 -0.48
N PHE A 320 10.08 -2.43 -0.41
CA PHE A 320 10.94 -3.59 -0.11
C PHE A 320 11.91 -3.90 -1.25
N GLN A 321 11.51 -3.69 -2.51
CA GLN A 321 12.39 -3.86 -3.67
C GLN A 321 13.48 -2.78 -3.74
N GLU A 322 13.18 -1.55 -3.35
CA GLU A 322 14.13 -0.43 -3.38
C GLU A 322 15.07 -0.41 -2.16
N THR A 323 14.68 -1.04 -1.04
CA THR A 323 15.45 -1.02 0.22
C THR A 323 16.91 -1.50 0.08
N PRO A 324 17.22 -2.62 -0.61
CA PRO A 324 18.60 -3.04 -0.82
C PRO A 324 19.46 -1.98 -1.53
N ASP A 325 18.92 -1.32 -2.54
CA ASP A 325 19.63 -0.28 -3.30
C ASP A 325 19.83 0.99 -2.46
N ILE A 326 18.85 1.34 -1.63
CA ILE A 326 18.96 2.45 -0.67
C ILE A 326 20.05 2.16 0.37
N ILE A 327 20.07 0.95 0.94
CA ILE A 327 21.09 0.52 1.90
C ILE A 327 22.47 0.55 1.26
N LYS A 328 22.62 0.00 0.05
CA LYS A 328 23.89 0.05 -0.69
C LYS A 328 24.35 1.49 -0.95
N SER A 329 23.41 2.39 -1.25
CA SER A 329 23.74 3.79 -1.51
C SER A 329 24.12 4.53 -0.22
N LEU A 330 23.43 4.27 0.89
CA LEU A 330 23.80 4.73 2.24
C LEU A 330 25.21 4.23 2.61
N ASP A 331 25.47 2.93 2.45
CA ASP A 331 26.76 2.30 2.71
C ASP A 331 27.90 3.02 1.97
N THR A 332 27.67 3.31 0.68
CA THR A 332 28.62 4.02 -0.18
C THR A 332 28.93 5.43 0.35
N VAL A 333 27.92 6.16 0.83
CA VAL A 333 28.09 7.49 1.43
C VAL A 333 28.86 7.41 2.75
N PHE A 334 28.48 6.49 3.64
CA PHE A 334 29.07 6.37 4.98
C PHE A 334 30.53 5.92 4.94
N PHE A 335 30.91 5.09 3.96
CA PHE A 335 32.28 4.59 3.84
C PHE A 335 33.29 5.58 3.26
N ARG A 336 32.88 6.70 2.62
CA ARG A 336 33.83 7.73 2.12
C ARG A 336 34.74 8.30 3.21
N ASP A 337 34.19 8.54 4.39
CA ASP A 337 34.94 9.07 5.54
C ASP A 337 35.91 8.01 6.09
N ILE A 338 35.39 6.80 6.30
CA ILE A 338 36.12 5.66 6.88
C ILE A 338 37.32 5.25 6.03
N THR A 339 37.21 5.34 4.70
CA THR A 339 38.28 4.97 3.76
C THR A 339 39.53 5.83 3.94
N ILE A 340 39.38 7.15 4.05
CA ILE A 340 40.52 8.05 4.31
C ILE A 340 41.15 7.75 5.65
N GLU A 341 40.32 7.65 6.69
CA GLU A 341 40.81 7.45 8.05
C GLU A 341 41.64 6.17 8.16
N ASN A 342 41.16 5.08 7.56
CA ASN A 342 41.85 3.81 7.60
C ASN A 342 43.13 3.86 6.75
N ALA A 343 43.10 4.41 5.53
CA ALA A 343 44.30 4.57 4.72
C ALA A 343 45.37 5.39 5.43
N MET A 344 44.98 6.55 5.99
CA MET A 344 45.85 7.41 6.79
C MET A 344 46.40 6.67 8.02
N GLY A 345 45.54 5.99 8.77
CA GLY A 345 45.89 5.28 9.99
C GLY A 345 46.90 4.15 9.74
N PHE A 346 46.69 3.35 8.71
CA PHE A 346 47.60 2.26 8.35
C PHE A 346 48.94 2.78 7.82
N ILE A 347 48.95 3.79 6.95
CA ILE A 347 50.20 4.37 6.44
C ILE A 347 51.05 4.94 7.58
N ARG A 348 50.44 5.67 8.52
CA ARG A 348 51.19 6.20 9.67
C ARG A 348 51.64 5.08 10.61
N SER A 349 50.82 4.05 10.81
CA SER A 349 51.20 2.90 11.63
C SER A 349 52.38 2.15 11.02
N ASP A 350 52.38 1.96 9.69
CA ASP A 350 53.48 1.33 8.97
C ASP A 350 54.78 2.14 9.13
N GLN A 351 54.70 3.47 9.02
CA GLN A 351 55.83 4.39 9.22
C GLN A 351 56.36 4.36 10.67
N ILE A 352 55.48 4.34 11.67
CA ILE A 352 55.85 4.37 13.09
C ILE A 352 56.47 3.03 13.52
N LEU A 353 55.88 1.91 13.10
CA LEU A 353 56.34 0.57 13.46
C LEU A 353 57.50 0.08 12.59
N ASN A 354 57.82 0.80 11.51
CA ASN A 354 58.81 0.42 10.51
C ASN A 354 58.53 -0.96 9.87
N THR A 355 57.29 -1.41 9.91
CA THR A 355 56.84 -2.70 9.39
C THR A 355 55.53 -2.52 8.66
N SER A 356 55.34 -3.25 7.56
CA SER A 356 54.07 -3.23 6.84
C SER A 356 53.10 -4.15 7.57
N ILE A 357 52.06 -3.59 8.16
CA ILE A 357 51.04 -4.37 8.87
C ILE A 357 50.16 -5.06 7.82
N PRO A 358 50.00 -6.39 7.84
CA PRO A 358 49.11 -7.07 6.88
C PRO A 358 47.64 -6.70 7.14
N ALA A 359 46.83 -6.68 6.08
CA ALA A 359 45.38 -6.49 6.22
C ALA A 359 44.76 -7.72 6.91
N VAL A 360 43.67 -7.51 7.66
CA VAL A 360 42.98 -8.62 8.35
C VAL A 360 42.20 -9.46 7.35
N GLU A 361 41.60 -8.81 6.36
CA GLU A 361 40.76 -9.39 5.32
C GLU A 361 41.58 -10.10 4.25
N ASP A 362 42.77 -9.57 3.93
CA ASP A 362 43.71 -10.19 3.00
C ASP A 362 45.14 -10.12 3.56
N PRO A 363 45.59 -11.17 4.26
CA PRO A 363 46.93 -11.21 4.84
C PRO A 363 48.06 -11.15 3.81
N SER A 364 47.78 -11.34 2.51
CA SER A 364 48.77 -11.28 1.45
C SER A 364 49.13 -9.84 1.05
N MET A 365 48.28 -8.87 1.38
CA MET A 365 48.48 -7.45 1.09
C MET A 365 48.79 -6.65 2.36
N SER A 366 49.57 -5.58 2.21
CA SER A 366 49.74 -4.61 3.29
C SER A 366 48.41 -3.88 3.56
N GLY A 367 48.09 -3.62 4.82
CA GLY A 367 46.87 -2.94 5.22
C GLY A 367 46.73 -1.56 4.57
N SER A 368 47.82 -0.81 4.47
CA SER A 368 47.86 0.48 3.76
C SER A 368 47.47 0.34 2.29
N GLU A 369 48.03 -0.64 1.57
CA GLU A 369 47.67 -0.93 0.17
C GLU A 369 46.22 -1.39 0.02
N TYR A 370 45.76 -2.28 0.90
CA TYR A 370 44.39 -2.76 0.93
C TYR A 370 43.38 -1.61 1.08
N PHE A 371 43.57 -0.73 2.07
CA PHE A 371 42.65 0.38 2.32
C PHE A 371 42.73 1.47 1.25
N LEU A 372 43.88 1.63 0.58
CA LEU A 372 44.00 2.51 -0.59
C LEU A 372 43.21 1.99 -1.79
N GLN A 373 43.39 0.72 -2.14
CA GLN A 373 42.66 0.09 -3.25
C GLN A 373 41.15 0.07 -2.96
N TRP A 374 40.78 -0.29 -1.74
CA TRP A 374 39.38 -0.28 -1.32
C TRP A 374 38.79 1.14 -1.34
N GLY A 375 39.56 2.16 -0.95
CA GLY A 375 39.18 3.56 -1.07
C GLY A 375 38.91 4.02 -2.50
N GLU A 376 39.81 3.67 -3.43
CA GLU A 376 39.64 3.97 -4.86
C GLU A 376 38.38 3.30 -5.43
N GLU A 377 38.12 2.04 -5.05
CA GLU A 377 36.93 1.30 -5.48
C GLU A 377 35.64 1.94 -4.96
N ARG A 378 35.58 2.27 -3.67
CA ARG A 378 34.39 2.89 -3.06
C ARG A 378 34.13 4.30 -3.58
N GLU A 379 35.16 5.09 -3.88
CA GLU A 379 34.99 6.40 -4.50
C GLU A 379 34.41 6.28 -5.93
N ARG A 380 34.82 5.24 -6.68
CA ARG A 380 34.22 4.93 -7.98
C ARG A 380 32.76 4.52 -7.85
N GLU A 381 32.40 3.73 -6.84
CA GLU A 381 30.99 3.40 -6.55
C GLU A 381 30.17 4.64 -6.21
N PHE A 382 30.72 5.54 -5.39
CA PHE A 382 30.08 6.82 -5.07
C PHE A 382 29.84 7.66 -6.33
N LEU A 383 30.83 7.75 -7.22
CA LEU A 383 30.71 8.46 -8.49
C LEU A 383 29.62 7.86 -9.40
N LEU A 384 29.45 6.54 -9.41
CA LEU A 384 28.39 5.88 -10.16
C LEU A 384 27.02 6.14 -9.54
N MET A 385 26.90 6.04 -8.21
CA MET A 385 25.68 6.34 -7.48
C MET A 385 25.25 7.79 -7.66
N ARG A 386 26.20 8.75 -7.66
CA ARG A 386 25.89 10.16 -7.92
C ARG A 386 25.34 10.40 -9.33
N LYS A 387 25.81 9.66 -10.34
CA LYS A 387 25.28 9.74 -11.71
C LYS A 387 23.87 9.19 -11.81
N ASN A 388 23.58 8.12 -11.07
CA ASN A 388 22.30 7.44 -11.04
C ASN A 388 21.67 7.59 -9.65
N LEU A 389 21.43 8.84 -9.24
CA LEU A 389 21.01 9.15 -7.88
C LEU A 389 19.65 8.50 -7.59
N PRO A 390 19.53 7.67 -6.51
CA PRO A 390 18.26 7.07 -6.14
C PRO A 390 17.18 8.13 -5.92
N THR A 391 15.93 7.78 -6.22
CA THR A 391 14.75 8.65 -5.99
C THR A 391 14.66 9.15 -4.55
N VAL A 392 15.10 8.32 -3.60
CA VAL A 392 15.17 8.63 -2.16
C VAL A 392 16.07 9.83 -1.86
N PHE A 393 17.06 10.11 -2.70
CA PHE A 393 18.02 11.21 -2.53
C PHE A 393 17.73 12.38 -3.46
N ALA A 394 16.56 12.43 -4.11
CA ALA A 394 16.21 13.51 -5.03
C ALA A 394 16.25 14.89 -4.36
N GLU A 395 15.80 14.99 -3.10
CA GLU A 395 15.77 16.24 -2.34
C GLU A 395 17.17 16.78 -2.00
N ILE A 396 18.13 15.88 -1.79
CA ILE A 396 19.53 16.22 -1.46
C ILE A 396 20.44 16.27 -2.69
N SER A 397 19.89 16.12 -3.90
CA SER A 397 20.68 16.16 -5.15
C SER A 397 21.47 17.45 -5.28
N LYS A 398 20.88 18.59 -4.91
CA LYS A 398 21.57 19.89 -4.91
C LYS A 398 22.72 19.92 -3.92
N TYR A 399 22.53 19.40 -2.71
CA TYR A 399 23.59 19.32 -1.71
C TYR A 399 24.79 18.50 -2.24
N PHE A 400 24.54 17.36 -2.88
CA PHE A 400 25.59 16.57 -3.54
C PHE A 400 26.33 17.33 -4.64
N GLN A 401 25.65 18.21 -5.39
CA GLN A 401 26.31 19.05 -6.39
C GLN A 401 27.17 20.12 -5.72
N ASP A 402 26.64 20.75 -4.67
CA ASP A 402 27.32 21.87 -4.02
C ASP A 402 28.60 21.41 -3.29
N ILE A 403 28.60 20.25 -2.62
CA ILE A 403 29.81 19.68 -1.98
C ILE A 403 30.87 19.21 -2.99
N GLU A 404 30.47 18.96 -4.23
CA GLU A 404 31.36 18.59 -5.33
C GLU A 404 31.79 19.80 -6.19
N SER A 405 31.48 21.02 -5.72
CA SER A 405 31.76 22.27 -6.42
C SER A 405 32.59 23.24 -5.56
N GLU A 406 32.83 24.44 -6.10
CA GLU A 406 33.46 25.56 -5.37
C GLU A 406 32.65 26.03 -4.16
N ALA A 407 31.37 25.65 -4.07
CA ALA A 407 30.52 25.93 -2.92
C ALA A 407 30.86 25.11 -1.67
N LEU A 408 31.71 24.07 -1.76
CA LEU A 408 32.07 23.22 -0.62
C LEU A 408 32.52 24.02 0.61
N CYS A 409 33.42 25.00 0.42
CA CYS A 409 33.93 25.81 1.53
C CYS A 409 32.87 26.75 2.14
N GLN A 410 31.78 27.02 1.42
CA GLN A 410 30.65 27.80 1.94
C GLN A 410 29.72 26.90 2.79
N ILE A 411 29.53 25.65 2.36
CA ILE A 411 28.66 24.67 3.03
C ILE A 411 29.29 24.11 4.30
N ALA A 412 30.60 23.85 4.30
CA ALA A 412 31.32 23.23 5.42
C ALA A 412 31.28 24.04 6.75
N ASN A 413 30.57 25.17 6.77
CA ASN A 413 30.68 26.19 7.80
C ASN A 413 29.32 26.73 8.29
N THR A 414 28.30 25.88 8.28
CA THR A 414 26.93 26.17 8.76
C THR A 414 26.88 26.57 10.24
N ASN A 415 27.83 26.12 11.07
CA ASN A 415 27.89 26.44 12.51
C ASN A 415 28.36 27.90 12.77
N GLU A 416 27.43 28.78 13.17
CA GLU A 416 27.59 30.25 13.23
C GLU A 416 28.76 30.79 14.05
N VAL A 417 29.16 30.10 15.12
CA VAL A 417 30.07 30.68 16.13
C VAL A 417 31.54 30.76 15.65
N THR A 418 31.92 30.09 14.55
CA THR A 418 33.33 30.02 14.08
C THR A 418 33.52 30.32 12.58
N LYS A 419 32.53 30.99 11.96
CA LYS A 419 32.42 31.12 10.49
C LYS A 419 33.66 31.74 9.81
N VAL A 420 34.18 32.88 10.28
CA VAL A 420 35.19 33.64 9.51
C VAL A 420 36.52 32.87 9.35
N ASN A 421 37.05 32.28 10.42
CA ASN A 421 38.37 31.64 10.38
C ASN A 421 38.39 30.32 9.59
N LYS A 422 37.24 29.63 9.48
CA LYS A 422 37.14 28.32 8.83
C LYS A 422 37.01 28.39 7.31
N ILE A 423 36.40 29.45 6.75
CA ILE A 423 36.33 29.62 5.27
C ILE A 423 37.74 29.84 4.72
N ASP A 424 38.51 30.73 5.35
CA ASP A 424 39.87 31.02 4.95
C ASP A 424 40.79 29.82 5.16
N LEU A 425 40.51 28.98 6.15
CA LEU A 425 41.21 27.70 6.32
C LEU A 425 40.88 26.77 5.15
N CYS A 426 39.60 26.54 4.82
CA CYS A 426 39.19 25.68 3.71
C CYS A 426 39.82 26.11 2.36
N LYS A 427 39.91 27.42 2.11
CA LYS A 427 40.52 27.96 0.89
C LYS A 427 42.06 27.89 0.87
N ARG A 428 42.72 27.93 2.03
CA ARG A 428 44.20 27.92 2.11
C ARG A 428 44.79 26.52 2.24
N VAL A 429 44.07 25.61 2.89
CA VAL A 429 44.56 24.26 3.15
C VAL A 429 44.85 23.53 1.84
N TYR A 430 46.06 22.97 1.76
CA TYR A 430 46.60 22.27 0.59
C TYR A 430 46.33 23.00 -0.74
N HIS A 431 46.71 24.28 -0.81
CA HIS A 431 46.54 25.13 -2.00
C HIS A 431 45.10 25.23 -2.50
N GLY A 432 44.12 25.15 -1.59
CA GLY A 432 42.70 25.28 -1.92
C GLY A 432 42.14 24.07 -2.65
N VAL A 433 42.70 22.87 -2.45
CA VAL A 433 42.18 21.63 -3.07
C VAL A 433 40.68 21.41 -2.85
N LEU A 434 40.20 21.77 -1.65
CA LEU A 434 38.79 21.68 -1.26
C LEU A 434 37.88 22.59 -2.09
N THR A 435 38.40 23.65 -2.70
CA THR A 435 37.61 24.50 -3.60
C THR A 435 37.21 23.80 -4.89
N LYS A 436 37.81 22.66 -5.23
CA LYS A 436 37.47 21.89 -6.43
C LYS A 436 36.45 20.77 -6.16
N GLY A 437 35.94 20.67 -4.94
CA GLY A 437 34.99 19.65 -4.53
C GLY A 437 35.61 18.48 -3.77
N LEU A 438 34.73 17.70 -3.13
CA LEU A 438 35.10 16.64 -2.21
C LEU A 438 35.72 15.42 -2.91
N THR A 439 35.18 14.96 -4.04
CA THR A 439 35.75 13.85 -4.83
C THR A 439 37.13 14.19 -5.37
N TYR A 440 37.33 15.41 -5.85
CA TYR A 440 38.65 15.83 -6.33
C TYR A 440 39.68 15.81 -5.20
N THR A 441 39.29 16.33 -4.03
CA THR A 441 40.14 16.30 -2.83
C THR A 441 40.45 14.87 -2.40
N MET A 442 39.45 13.99 -2.41
CA MET A 442 39.62 12.57 -2.11
C MET A 442 40.62 11.88 -3.02
N SER A 443 40.52 12.12 -4.33
CA SER A 443 41.46 11.56 -5.30
C SER A 443 42.90 12.00 -5.04
N ILE A 444 43.11 13.26 -4.67
CA ILE A 444 44.43 13.79 -4.31
C ILE A 444 44.96 13.16 -3.02
N ILE A 445 44.13 13.05 -1.99
CA ILE A 445 44.52 12.42 -0.72
C ILE A 445 44.94 10.98 -0.95
N LEU A 446 44.12 10.19 -1.66
CA LEU A 446 44.41 8.79 -1.96
C LEU A 446 45.68 8.66 -2.82
N SER A 447 45.86 9.52 -3.83
CA SER A 447 47.06 9.52 -4.66
C SER A 447 48.33 9.87 -3.87
N HIS A 448 48.26 10.88 -3.00
CA HIS A 448 49.36 11.27 -2.11
C HIS A 448 49.75 10.12 -1.17
N PHE A 449 48.77 9.51 -0.53
CA PHE A 449 48.96 8.36 0.35
C PHE A 449 49.49 7.13 -0.37
N ARG A 450 49.05 6.86 -1.60
CA ARG A 450 49.63 5.82 -2.45
C ARG A 450 51.11 6.08 -2.75
N ASN A 451 51.46 7.32 -3.08
CA ASN A 451 52.85 7.69 -3.31
C ASN A 451 53.72 7.55 -2.05
N LEU A 452 53.20 7.90 -0.88
CA LEU A 452 53.89 7.67 0.39
C LEU A 452 54.08 6.18 0.67
N ASN A 453 53.06 5.36 0.44
CA ASN A 453 53.15 3.91 0.63
C ASN A 453 54.21 3.30 -0.31
N LEU A 454 54.20 3.68 -1.60
CA LEU A 454 55.21 3.23 -2.56
C LEU A 454 56.62 3.65 -2.15
N LYS A 455 56.80 4.90 -1.68
CA LYS A 455 58.10 5.37 -1.15
C LYS A 455 58.53 4.55 0.07
N PHE A 456 57.61 4.27 1.00
CA PHE A 456 57.88 3.46 2.19
C PHE A 456 58.27 2.01 1.87
N GLN A 457 57.67 1.43 0.83
CA GLN A 457 57.99 0.08 0.36
C GLN A 457 59.30 0.01 -0.43
N SER A 458 59.62 1.04 -1.22
CA SER A 458 60.79 1.04 -2.12
C SER A 458 62.07 1.66 -1.53
N SER A 459 61.96 2.52 -0.52
CA SER A 459 63.10 3.22 0.06
C SER A 459 63.72 2.44 1.22
N PRO A 460 65.03 2.57 1.46
CA PRO A 460 65.65 2.05 2.68
C PRO A 460 65.03 2.75 3.89
N ARG A 461 64.46 1.96 4.81
CA ARG A 461 63.71 2.45 5.97
C ARG A 461 64.62 2.95 7.10
N THR A 462 65.45 3.94 6.79
CA THR A 462 66.31 4.61 7.76
C THR A 462 65.48 5.47 8.71
N LYS A 463 66.01 5.74 9.90
CA LYS A 463 65.33 6.57 10.90
C LYS A 463 65.08 7.99 10.36
N GLU A 464 66.02 8.52 9.59
CA GLU A 464 65.94 9.83 8.95
C GLU A 464 64.77 9.87 7.96
N PHE A 465 64.66 8.86 7.08
CA PHE A 465 63.55 8.74 6.12
C PHE A 465 62.19 8.68 6.83
N LEU A 466 62.06 7.87 7.88
CA LEU A 466 60.81 7.75 8.63
C LEU A 466 60.43 9.06 9.34
N LEU A 467 61.40 9.77 9.92
CA LEU A 467 61.15 11.07 10.55
C LEU A 467 60.78 12.13 9.52
N GLU A 468 61.37 12.11 8.34
CA GLU A 468 60.99 13.00 7.23
C GLU A 468 59.58 12.70 6.75
N ALA A 469 59.24 11.43 6.53
CA ALA A 469 57.91 11.00 6.11
C ALA A 469 56.83 11.37 7.13
N LEU A 470 57.10 11.27 8.44
CA LEU A 470 56.17 11.64 9.50
C LEU A 470 55.98 13.16 9.65
N LYS A 471 56.98 13.95 9.25
CA LYS A 471 57.00 15.42 9.28
C LYS A 471 56.64 16.05 7.94
N ASP A 472 56.25 15.25 6.95
CA ASP A 472 55.86 15.74 5.64
C ASP A 472 54.70 16.75 5.77
N ASN A 473 54.98 18.00 5.43
CA ASN A 473 54.04 19.10 5.60
C ASN A 473 52.79 18.92 4.72
N ALA A 474 52.94 18.29 3.55
CA ALA A 474 51.83 17.95 2.68
C ALA A 474 50.88 16.97 3.37
N THR A 475 51.42 15.89 3.93
CA THR A 475 50.65 14.91 4.73
C THR A 475 49.96 15.60 5.91
N LEU A 476 50.67 16.37 6.72
CA LEU A 476 50.08 17.06 7.87
C LEU A 476 48.94 17.99 7.45
N SER A 477 49.10 18.76 6.37
CA SER A 477 48.07 19.64 5.85
C SER A 477 46.81 18.88 5.39
N LEU A 478 46.96 17.71 4.76
CA LEU A 478 45.82 16.86 4.36
C LEU A 478 45.13 16.23 5.59
N ILE A 479 45.88 15.89 6.64
CA ILE A 479 45.30 15.39 7.89
C ILE A 479 44.49 16.49 8.58
N GLU A 480 45.02 17.71 8.63
CA GLU A 480 44.32 18.88 9.14
C GLU A 480 43.09 19.22 8.29
N SER A 481 43.18 19.12 6.96
CA SER A 481 42.05 19.34 6.05
C SER A 481 40.90 18.38 6.35
N LYS A 482 41.24 17.11 6.55
CA LYS A 482 40.29 16.07 6.90
C LYS A 482 39.62 16.41 8.22
N HIS A 483 40.41 16.66 9.27
CA HIS A 483 39.89 16.83 10.62
C HIS A 483 39.06 18.11 10.82
N PHE A 484 39.51 19.24 10.27
CA PHE A 484 38.86 20.52 10.50
C PHE A 484 37.74 20.86 9.52
N VAL A 485 37.78 20.32 8.29
CA VAL A 485 36.81 20.65 7.24
C VAL A 485 36.00 19.42 6.83
N MET A 486 36.65 18.34 6.38
CA MET A 486 35.93 17.21 5.79
C MET A 486 35.08 16.45 6.81
N ASP A 487 35.51 16.32 8.06
CA ASP A 487 34.74 15.64 9.12
C ASP A 487 33.34 16.27 9.30
N ASN A 488 33.26 17.60 9.26
CA ASN A 488 31.99 18.31 9.34
C ASN A 488 31.13 18.06 8.10
N VAL A 489 31.73 18.13 6.90
CA VAL A 489 31.01 17.88 5.64
C VAL A 489 30.50 16.44 5.56
N PHE A 490 31.30 15.47 6.03
CA PHE A 490 30.89 14.07 6.08
C PHE A 490 29.79 13.83 7.11
N ALA A 491 29.84 14.48 8.28
CA ALA A 491 28.77 14.43 9.25
C ALA A 491 27.46 15.02 8.68
N ASP A 492 27.53 16.19 8.05
CA ASP A 492 26.38 16.83 7.41
C ASP A 492 25.83 15.99 6.25
N MET A 493 26.70 15.39 5.44
CA MET A 493 26.31 14.48 4.36
C MET A 493 25.59 13.24 4.91
N LYS A 494 26.12 12.61 5.97
CA LYS A 494 25.47 11.47 6.64
C LYS A 494 24.09 11.86 7.17
N ASN A 495 24.00 13.00 7.87
CA ASN A 495 22.74 13.51 8.42
C ASN A 495 21.70 13.79 7.32
N MET A 496 22.09 14.47 6.24
CA MET A 496 21.21 14.79 5.11
C MET A 496 20.70 13.53 4.41
N VAL A 497 21.56 12.55 4.20
CA VAL A 497 21.19 11.29 3.52
C VAL A 497 20.28 10.45 4.42
N THR A 498 20.56 10.38 5.72
CA THR A 498 19.67 9.74 6.69
C THR A 498 18.32 10.45 6.75
N GLN A 499 18.29 11.77 6.83
CA GLN A 499 17.07 12.56 6.87
C GLN A 499 16.23 12.36 5.59
N SER A 500 16.84 12.48 4.41
CA SER A 500 16.20 12.22 3.12
C SER A 500 15.61 10.81 3.04
N THR A 501 16.31 9.82 3.60
CA THR A 501 15.81 8.44 3.69
C THR A 501 14.61 8.34 4.60
N THR A 502 14.69 8.94 5.80
CA THR A 502 13.59 8.97 6.77
C THR A 502 12.36 9.68 6.20
N ASP A 503 12.53 10.82 5.52
CA ASP A 503 11.45 11.59 4.92
C ASP A 503 10.78 10.83 3.77
N TYR A 504 11.56 10.14 2.94
CA TYR A 504 11.03 9.26 1.89
C TYR A 504 10.13 8.15 2.45
N TYR A 505 10.62 7.39 3.45
CA TYR A 505 9.81 6.34 4.08
C TYR A 505 8.63 6.91 4.87
N GLY A 506 8.79 8.09 5.49
CA GLY A 506 7.69 8.81 6.13
C GLY A 506 6.57 9.17 5.16
N SER A 507 6.93 9.65 3.96
CA SER A 507 6.00 9.95 2.88
C SER A 507 5.26 8.69 2.39
N LEU A 508 5.97 7.58 2.19
CA LEU A 508 5.38 6.29 1.82
C LEU A 508 4.39 5.78 2.88
N ILE A 509 4.76 5.82 4.16
CA ILE A 509 3.89 5.42 5.28
C ILE A 509 2.65 6.31 5.34
N SER A 510 2.81 7.62 5.14
CA SER A 510 1.69 8.57 5.11
C SER A 510 0.72 8.26 3.97
N GLN A 511 1.23 8.06 2.75
CA GLN A 511 0.41 7.68 1.58
C GLN A 511 -0.35 6.37 1.82
N TYR A 512 0.33 5.36 2.37
CA TYR A 512 -0.29 4.09 2.72
C TYR A 512 -1.38 4.25 3.78
N THR A 513 -1.14 5.05 4.83
CA THR A 513 -2.09 5.31 5.91
C THR A 513 -3.35 6.02 5.40
N VAL A 514 -3.20 6.97 4.47
CA VAL A 514 -4.32 7.65 3.81
C VAL A 514 -5.15 6.65 2.99
N LEU A 515 -4.51 5.82 2.17
CA LEU A 515 -5.19 4.79 1.37
C LEU A 515 -5.95 3.79 2.28
N PHE A 516 -5.29 3.33 3.35
CA PHE A 516 -5.89 2.43 4.34
C PHE A 516 -7.11 3.05 5.01
N SER A 517 -7.01 4.33 5.41
CA SER A 517 -8.10 5.05 6.07
C SER A 517 -9.30 5.26 5.13
N LEU A 518 -9.06 5.62 3.86
CA LEU A 518 -10.12 5.71 2.84
C LEU A 518 -10.82 4.36 2.64
N PHE A 519 -10.07 3.26 2.64
CA PHE A 519 -10.63 1.93 2.54
C PHE A 519 -11.51 1.56 3.74
N VAL A 520 -11.04 1.82 4.96
CA VAL A 520 -11.81 1.53 6.19
C VAL A 520 -13.11 2.34 6.24
N ILE A 521 -13.07 3.61 5.83
CA ILE A 521 -14.26 4.46 5.74
C ILE A 521 -15.23 3.90 4.69
N LEU A 522 -14.75 3.58 3.49
CA LEU A 522 -15.57 3.00 2.43
C LEU A 522 -16.20 1.67 2.87
N MET A 523 -15.43 0.82 3.54
CA MET A 523 -15.90 -0.44 4.12
C MET A 523 -16.99 -0.21 5.16
N SER A 524 -16.77 0.73 6.07
CA SER A 524 -17.74 1.07 7.12
C SER A 524 -19.05 1.60 6.53
N VAL A 525 -18.97 2.48 5.51
CA VAL A 525 -20.15 2.99 4.81
C VAL A 525 -20.90 1.88 4.08
N LEU A 526 -20.20 1.01 3.34
CA LEU A 526 -20.82 -0.14 2.66
C LEU A 526 -21.48 -1.10 3.66
N PHE A 527 -20.84 -1.34 4.81
CA PHE A 527 -21.38 -2.19 5.85
C PHE A 527 -22.64 -1.58 6.48
N VAL A 528 -22.66 -0.28 6.77
CA VAL A 528 -23.84 0.42 7.27
C VAL A 528 -24.97 0.40 6.23
N ILE A 529 -24.68 0.67 4.96
CA ILE A 529 -25.66 0.57 3.87
C ILE A 529 -26.22 -0.85 3.78
N TYR A 530 -25.38 -1.87 3.88
CA TYR A 530 -25.81 -3.27 3.87
C TYR A 530 -26.69 -3.61 5.08
N LEU A 531 -26.34 -3.16 6.29
CA LEU A 531 -27.13 -3.38 7.49
C LEU A 531 -28.47 -2.62 7.47
N ILE A 532 -28.51 -1.39 6.97
CA ILE A 532 -29.75 -0.61 6.96
C ILE A 532 -30.64 -1.03 5.79
N TYR A 533 -30.10 -1.06 4.56
CA TYR A 533 -30.91 -1.35 3.38
C TYR A 533 -30.99 -2.84 3.08
N GLY A 534 -29.86 -3.54 3.09
CA GLY A 534 -29.79 -4.96 2.77
C GLY A 534 -30.58 -5.81 3.76
N TYR A 535 -30.33 -5.65 5.05
CA TYR A 535 -31.03 -6.40 6.09
C TYR A 535 -32.52 -6.08 6.12
N ASN A 536 -32.92 -4.80 6.10
CA ASN A 536 -34.35 -4.45 6.11
C ASN A 536 -35.06 -4.94 4.84
N HIS A 537 -34.43 -4.83 3.66
CA HIS A 537 -35.01 -5.36 2.43
C HIS A 537 -35.13 -6.89 2.44
N ILE A 538 -34.12 -7.61 2.95
CA ILE A 538 -34.18 -9.07 3.11
C ILE A 538 -35.27 -9.45 4.12
N LYS A 539 -35.33 -8.78 5.27
CA LYS A 539 -36.33 -8.99 6.32
C LYS A 539 -37.74 -8.75 5.80
N ASP A 540 -37.99 -7.59 5.19
CA ASP A 540 -39.29 -7.25 4.61
C ASP A 540 -39.68 -8.23 3.52
N SER A 541 -38.73 -8.61 2.67
CA SER A 541 -39.02 -9.55 1.61
C SER A 541 -39.27 -10.96 2.12
N MET A 542 -38.56 -11.43 3.14
CA MET A 542 -38.83 -12.71 3.80
C MET A 542 -40.17 -12.66 4.52
N TRP A 543 -40.49 -11.57 5.22
CA TRP A 543 -41.76 -11.36 5.88
C TRP A 543 -42.92 -11.40 4.90
N LYS A 544 -42.84 -10.63 3.79
CA LYS A 544 -43.85 -10.64 2.72
C LYS A 544 -44.02 -12.02 2.11
N THR A 545 -42.92 -12.73 1.86
CA THR A 545 -42.99 -14.10 1.29
C THR A 545 -43.65 -15.06 2.28
N ASN A 546 -43.30 -14.99 3.57
CA ASN A 546 -43.88 -15.82 4.62
C ASN A 546 -45.37 -15.52 4.83
N LEU A 547 -45.76 -14.24 4.86
CA LEU A 547 -47.16 -13.82 4.91
C LEU A 547 -47.94 -14.34 3.69
N THR A 548 -47.39 -14.14 2.49
CA THR A 548 -48.00 -14.60 1.23
C THR A 548 -48.21 -16.12 1.23
N LEU A 549 -47.28 -16.89 1.79
CA LEU A 549 -47.40 -18.34 1.91
C LEU A 549 -48.39 -18.79 2.99
N LYS A 550 -48.48 -18.07 4.11
CA LYS A 550 -49.45 -18.38 5.19
C LYS A 550 -50.89 -18.14 4.78
N VAL A 551 -51.14 -17.13 3.94
CA VAL A 551 -52.49 -16.78 3.48
C VAL A 551 -52.95 -17.67 2.32
N MET A 552 -52.10 -18.58 1.82
CA MET A 552 -52.47 -19.49 0.74
C MET A 552 -53.35 -20.64 1.27
N PRO A 553 -54.61 -20.78 0.81
CA PRO A 553 -55.50 -21.87 1.20
C PRO A 553 -55.00 -23.19 0.63
N LEU A 554 -54.67 -24.11 1.53
CA LEU A 554 -54.15 -25.44 1.19
C LEU A 554 -55.14 -26.28 0.38
N ASP A 555 -56.43 -25.97 0.49
CA ASP A 555 -57.52 -26.72 -0.12
C ASP A 555 -57.60 -26.54 -1.65
N PHE A 556 -57.05 -25.45 -2.19
CA PHE A 556 -57.10 -25.12 -3.62
C PHE A 556 -55.79 -25.41 -4.35
N ILE A 557 -54.80 -25.98 -3.66
CA ILE A 557 -53.52 -26.36 -4.26
C ILE A 557 -53.64 -27.78 -4.82
N PRO A 558 -53.25 -28.03 -6.09
CA PRO A 558 -53.21 -29.36 -6.65
C PRO A 558 -52.38 -30.33 -5.79
N ARG A 559 -52.88 -31.57 -5.58
CA ARG A 559 -52.22 -32.58 -4.71
C ARG A 559 -50.76 -32.88 -5.09
N HIS A 560 -50.39 -32.70 -6.36
CA HIS A 560 -49.01 -32.89 -6.83
C HIS A 560 -48.04 -31.77 -6.39
N CYS A 561 -48.56 -30.58 -6.04
CA CYS A 561 -47.77 -29.42 -5.57
C CYS A 561 -47.57 -29.38 -4.04
N LEU A 562 -48.43 -30.07 -3.28
CA LEU A 562 -48.35 -30.18 -1.82
C LEU A 562 -47.01 -30.70 -1.26
N PRO A 563 -46.31 -31.69 -1.85
CA PRO A 563 -45.00 -32.12 -1.36
C PRO A 563 -43.91 -31.06 -1.54
N GLU A 564 -43.93 -30.30 -2.65
CA GLU A 564 -42.99 -29.19 -2.88
C GLU A 564 -43.22 -28.04 -1.90
N LEU A 565 -44.49 -27.73 -1.61
CA LEU A 565 -44.87 -26.74 -0.59
C LEU A 565 -44.45 -27.18 0.83
N LYS A 566 -44.63 -28.46 1.18
CA LYS A 566 -44.17 -29.01 2.47
C LYS A 566 -42.64 -28.99 2.58
N ALA A 567 -41.92 -29.27 1.50
CA ALA A 567 -40.47 -29.17 1.45
C ALA A 567 -39.99 -27.72 1.63
N PHE A 568 -40.75 -26.74 1.12
CA PHE A 568 -40.48 -25.33 1.32
C PHE A 568 -40.56 -24.91 2.80
N PHE A 569 -41.55 -25.38 3.55
CA PHE A 569 -41.70 -25.04 4.98
C PHE A 569 -40.73 -25.77 5.92
N LYS A 570 -40.18 -26.92 5.50
CA LYS A 570 -39.17 -27.66 6.27
C LYS A 570 -37.74 -27.12 6.09
N SER A 571 -37.52 -26.20 5.15
CA SER A 571 -36.21 -25.66 4.74
C SER A 571 -36.03 -24.19 5.07
#